data_AF-A0A534BSY7-F1
#
_entry.id   AF-A0A534BSY7-F1
#
_cell.length_a   1.000
_cell.length_b   1.000
_cell.length_c   1.000
_cell.angle_alpha   90.00
_cell.angle_beta   90.00
_cell.angle_gamma   90.00
#
_symmetry.space_group_name_H-M   'P 1'
#
loop_
_entity.id
_entity.type
_entity.pdbx_description
1 polymer ?
#
loop_
_entity_poly.entity_id
_entity_poly.type
_entity_poly.pdbx_seq_one_letter_code
_entity_poly.pdbx_strand_id
1 'polypeptide(L)'
;MNGRWALGPEVKHGALAGGAMLYDASRVGNLSPNWFDPKYWEARGELDGGARGRGTTHFVRSAGKDYVLRHYRRGGLIARVSGDRYVWQGEESTRPFEEWQLTYRLHRAGLPVPAPLAARYRHHGLTYTGDIITERVPVVGSLSECLRTGALSLLTWIAIGRCIRRFHDLGVCHADLNAHNVLLS
;
A
#
# COMPACT_ATOMS: atom_id res chain seq x y z
N MET A 1 0.32 20.21 -2.80
CA MET A 1 1.59 20.22 -2.02
C MET A 1 2.74 20.10 -3.02
N ASN A 2 3.55 21.15 -3.20
CA ASN A 2 4.58 21.28 -4.25
C ASN A 2 6.02 21.02 -3.75
N GLY A 3 6.20 20.19 -2.72
CA GLY A 3 7.52 19.78 -2.25
C GLY A 3 7.84 18.38 -2.74
N ARG A 4 8.71 18.25 -3.77
CA ARG A 4 9.30 16.96 -4.13
C ARG A 4 10.25 16.53 -3.00
N TRP A 5 9.77 15.77 -2.03
CA TRP A 5 10.65 15.10 -1.06
C TRP A 5 11.49 14.05 -1.79
N ALA A 6 12.82 14.23 -1.75
CA ALA A 6 13.76 13.33 -2.39
C ALA A 6 13.66 11.91 -1.82
N LEU A 7 13.70 10.92 -2.71
CA LEU A 7 13.78 9.51 -2.34
C LEU A 7 15.21 9.19 -1.86
N GLY A 8 15.32 8.24 -0.93
CA GLY A 8 16.62 7.81 -0.42
C GLY A 8 17.41 6.98 -1.44
N PRO A 9 18.73 6.82 -1.25
CA PRO A 9 19.61 6.05 -2.16
C PRO A 9 19.26 4.56 -2.26
N GLU A 10 18.55 4.02 -1.27
CA GLU A 10 18.00 2.66 -1.23
C GLU A 10 16.86 2.45 -2.23
N VAL A 11 16.22 3.52 -2.69
CA VAL A 11 15.11 3.43 -3.62
C VAL A 11 15.64 3.17 -5.02
N LYS A 12 15.13 2.11 -5.65
CA LYS A 12 15.51 1.69 -7.00
C LYS A 12 14.31 1.76 -7.93
N HIS A 13 14.60 2.20 -9.15
CA HIS A 13 13.66 2.21 -10.26
C HIS A 13 14.13 1.20 -11.32
N GLY A 14 13.23 0.36 -11.82
CA GLY A 14 13.54 -0.67 -12.80
C GLY A 14 12.50 -0.73 -13.91
N ALA A 15 12.97 -0.84 -15.15
CA ALA A 15 12.09 -1.01 -16.32
C ALA A 15 11.47 -2.41 -16.34
N LEU A 16 10.24 -2.50 -16.81
CA LEU A 16 9.50 -3.74 -17.04
C LEU A 16 8.91 -3.73 -18.46
N ALA A 17 8.56 -4.92 -18.97
CA ALA A 17 7.81 -5.01 -20.21
C ALA A 17 6.48 -4.24 -20.08
N GLY A 18 6.35 -3.16 -20.84
CA GLY A 18 5.19 -2.28 -20.80
C GLY A 18 5.05 -1.47 -19.50
N GLY A 19 6.10 -1.18 -18.75
CA GLY A 19 5.97 -0.33 -17.56
C GLY A 19 7.24 -0.23 -16.73
N ALA A 20 7.09 0.07 -15.44
CA ALA A 20 8.21 0.15 -14.52
C ALA A 20 7.81 -0.24 -13.10
N MET A 21 8.82 -0.47 -12.27
CA MET A 21 8.69 -0.71 -10.84
C MET A 21 9.59 0.21 -10.03
N LEU A 22 9.12 0.52 -8.83
CA LEU A 22 9.80 1.30 -7.81
C LEU A 22 9.87 0.46 -6.54
N TYR A 23 11.02 0.34 -5.89
CA TYR A 23 11.17 -0.49 -4.68
C TYR A 23 12.27 -0.02 -3.74
N ASP A 24 12.17 -0.41 -2.47
CA ASP A 24 13.16 -0.14 -1.44
C ASP A 24 14.12 -1.34 -1.33
N ALA A 25 15.32 -1.22 -1.92
CA ALA A 25 16.31 -2.29 -1.94
C ALA A 25 16.83 -2.66 -0.54
N SER A 26 16.70 -1.78 0.46
CA SER A 26 17.07 -2.11 1.85
C SER A 26 16.14 -3.15 2.48
N ARG A 27 14.91 -3.29 1.96
CA ARG A 27 13.89 -4.21 2.48
C ARG A 27 13.81 -5.52 1.72
N VAL A 28 13.93 -5.45 0.40
CA VAL A 28 13.71 -6.60 -0.51
C VAL A 28 14.95 -7.04 -1.28
N GLY A 29 16.08 -6.33 -1.16
CA GLY A 29 17.28 -6.64 -1.93
C GLY A 29 17.04 -6.48 -3.43
N ASN A 30 17.38 -7.51 -4.22
CA ASN A 30 17.13 -7.52 -5.66
C ASN A 30 15.72 -8.07 -5.95
N LEU A 31 14.75 -7.16 -6.10
CA LEU A 31 13.35 -7.51 -6.32
C LEU A 31 13.15 -8.16 -7.71
N SER A 32 12.55 -9.35 -7.74
CA SER A 32 12.10 -9.97 -8.97
C SER A 32 10.73 -9.42 -9.41
N PRO A 33 10.50 -9.10 -10.69
CA PRO A 33 9.19 -8.70 -11.21
C PRO A 33 8.06 -9.70 -10.95
N ASN A 34 8.41 -10.98 -10.70
CA ASN A 34 7.45 -12.04 -10.39
C ASN A 34 6.80 -11.87 -9.01
N TRP A 35 7.36 -11.06 -8.11
CA TRP A 35 6.77 -10.77 -6.79
C TRP A 35 5.38 -10.11 -6.88
N PHE A 36 5.09 -9.48 -8.00
CA PHE A 36 3.79 -8.88 -8.26
C PHE A 36 2.82 -9.86 -8.97
N ASP A 37 3.16 -11.13 -9.10
CA ASP A 37 2.25 -12.19 -9.58
C ASP A 37 1.92 -13.12 -8.41
N PRO A 38 0.65 -13.22 -7.97
CA PRO A 38 0.23 -14.14 -6.93
C PRO A 38 0.64 -15.60 -7.19
N LYS A 39 0.69 -16.04 -8.46
CA LYS A 39 1.08 -17.42 -8.81
C LYS A 39 2.52 -17.75 -8.46
N TYR A 40 3.40 -16.74 -8.48
CA TYR A 40 4.79 -16.91 -8.05
C TYR A 40 4.88 -17.34 -6.58
N TRP A 41 4.08 -16.71 -5.73
CA TRP A 41 4.02 -17.03 -4.29
C TRP A 41 3.29 -18.35 -4.03
N GLU A 42 2.22 -18.60 -4.75
CA GLU A 42 1.46 -19.86 -4.67
C GLU A 42 2.32 -21.07 -5.03
N ALA A 43 3.08 -21.00 -6.13
CA ALA A 43 3.99 -22.07 -6.55
C ALA A 43 5.11 -22.36 -5.53
N ARG A 44 5.40 -21.40 -4.65
CA ARG A 44 6.38 -21.52 -3.56
C ARG A 44 5.76 -21.93 -2.22
N GLY A 45 4.43 -22.09 -2.15
CA GLY A 45 3.71 -22.37 -0.90
C GLY A 45 3.74 -21.20 0.08
N GLU A 46 3.98 -19.98 -0.40
CA GLU A 46 4.19 -18.78 0.43
C GLU A 46 2.93 -17.88 0.47
N LEU A 47 1.82 -18.30 -0.13
CA LEU A 47 0.55 -17.59 -0.11
C LEU A 47 -0.27 -17.98 1.13
N ASP A 48 -0.50 -17.05 2.05
CA ASP A 48 -1.21 -17.25 3.33
C ASP A 48 -2.74 -16.97 3.21
N GLY A 49 -3.25 -16.84 1.98
CA GLY A 49 -4.66 -16.56 1.65
C GLY A 49 -4.89 -15.17 1.03
N GLY A 50 -6.17 -14.79 0.86
CA GLY A 50 -6.53 -13.49 0.31
C GLY A 50 -7.87 -12.96 0.83
N ALA A 51 -7.95 -11.64 1.04
CA ALA A 51 -9.19 -10.97 1.41
C ALA A 51 -9.93 -10.49 0.15
N ARG A 52 -11.23 -10.81 0.04
CA ARG A 52 -12.10 -10.29 -1.03
C ARG A 52 -12.65 -8.92 -0.61
N GLY A 53 -12.06 -7.84 -1.14
CA GLY A 53 -12.50 -6.45 -0.93
C GLY A 53 -12.54 -5.63 -2.23
N ARG A 54 -12.48 -4.28 -2.15
CA ARG A 54 -12.36 -3.36 -3.30
C ARG A 54 -10.95 -3.41 -3.94
N GLY A 55 -10.53 -4.60 -4.34
CA GLY A 55 -9.18 -4.96 -4.77
C GLY A 55 -8.90 -6.42 -4.43
N THR A 56 -8.02 -7.08 -5.19
CA THR A 56 -7.53 -8.41 -4.79
C THR A 56 -6.32 -8.20 -3.87
N THR A 57 -6.48 -8.58 -2.61
CA THR A 57 -5.40 -8.52 -1.61
C THR A 57 -4.94 -9.95 -1.32
N HIS A 58 -3.65 -10.19 -1.50
CA HIS A 58 -2.99 -11.46 -1.22
C HIS A 58 -2.05 -11.29 -0.03
N PHE A 59 -2.14 -12.19 0.94
CA PHE A 59 -1.20 -12.26 2.05
C PHE A 59 -0.10 -13.24 1.70
N VAL A 60 1.15 -12.84 1.90
CA VAL A 60 2.32 -13.63 1.56
C VAL A 60 3.18 -13.77 2.81
N ARG A 61 3.64 -14.99 3.11
CA ARG A 61 4.63 -15.25 4.15
C ARG A 61 5.85 -15.86 3.50
N SER A 62 6.95 -15.12 3.48
CA SER A 62 8.21 -15.57 2.86
C SER A 62 9.40 -15.18 3.74
N ALA A 63 10.31 -16.13 3.98
CA ALA A 63 11.53 -15.95 4.77
C ALA A 63 11.31 -15.27 6.14
N GLY A 64 10.24 -15.64 6.85
CA GLY A 64 9.92 -15.09 8.17
C GLY A 64 9.35 -13.67 8.18
N LYS A 65 9.01 -13.13 7.00
CA LYS A 65 8.35 -11.82 6.84
C LYS A 65 6.96 -12.00 6.24
N ASP A 66 6.02 -11.15 6.67
CA ASP A 66 4.66 -11.11 6.14
C ASP A 66 4.49 -9.87 5.24
N TYR A 67 3.94 -10.10 4.04
CA TYR A 67 3.68 -9.07 3.05
C TYR A 67 2.21 -9.05 2.64
N VAL A 68 1.80 -7.91 2.10
CA VAL A 68 0.50 -7.69 1.50
C VAL A 68 0.71 -7.26 0.05
N LEU A 69 0.31 -8.11 -0.90
CA LEU A 69 0.28 -7.78 -2.32
C LEU A 69 -1.15 -7.33 -2.69
N ARG A 70 -1.27 -6.10 -3.18
CA ARG A 70 -2.54 -5.51 -3.61
C ARG A 70 -2.49 -5.22 -5.10
N HIS A 71 -3.49 -5.73 -5.81
CA HIS A 71 -3.78 -5.31 -7.18
C HIS A 71 -4.82 -4.18 -7.16
N TYR A 72 -4.50 -3.05 -7.78
CA TYR A 72 -5.42 -1.91 -7.81
C TYR A 72 -6.62 -2.21 -8.70
N ARG A 73 -7.81 -2.10 -8.11
CA ARG A 73 -9.08 -2.13 -8.84
C ARG A 73 -9.82 -0.80 -8.69
N ARG A 74 -10.53 -0.40 -9.74
CA ARG A 74 -11.43 0.74 -9.71
C ARG A 74 -12.68 0.37 -8.90
N GLY A 75 -13.14 1.29 -8.05
CA GLY A 75 -14.41 1.20 -7.36
C GLY A 75 -15.49 2.08 -8.02
N GLY A 76 -16.74 1.96 -7.57
CA GLY A 76 -17.84 2.79 -8.04
C GLY A 76 -18.38 2.39 -9.43
N LEU A 77 -19.24 3.23 -10.02
CA LEU A 77 -19.93 2.96 -11.29
C LEU A 77 -18.96 2.70 -12.46
N ILE A 78 -17.76 3.27 -12.41
CA ILE A 78 -16.69 3.10 -13.42
C ILE A 78 -16.14 1.65 -13.44
N ALA A 79 -16.24 0.92 -12.33
CA ALA A 79 -15.83 -0.49 -12.24
C ALA A 79 -16.65 -1.41 -13.17
N ARG A 80 -17.85 -0.98 -13.60
CA ARG A 80 -18.70 -1.72 -14.55
C ARG A 80 -18.21 -1.62 -16.00
N VAL A 81 -17.34 -0.65 -16.31
CA VAL A 81 -16.79 -0.43 -17.67
C VAL A 81 -15.32 -0.85 -17.74
N SER A 82 -14.54 -0.61 -16.70
CA SER A 82 -13.20 -1.18 -16.54
C SER A 82 -12.85 -1.29 -15.06
N GLY A 83 -12.69 -2.53 -14.59
CA GLY A 83 -12.44 -2.82 -13.18
C GLY A 83 -10.99 -2.60 -12.72
N ASP A 84 -10.02 -2.52 -13.64
CA ASP A 84 -8.59 -2.55 -13.32
C ASP A 84 -7.72 -1.56 -14.11
N ARG A 85 -8.26 -0.86 -15.13
CA ARG A 85 -7.48 0.04 -15.99
C ARG A 85 -7.69 1.51 -15.66
N TYR A 86 -6.60 2.25 -15.51
CA TYR A 86 -6.55 3.68 -15.23
C TYR A 86 -6.07 4.46 -16.46
N VAL A 87 -6.44 5.73 -16.62
CA VAL A 87 -5.96 6.55 -17.74
C VAL A 87 -4.49 6.89 -17.52
N TRP A 88 -3.66 6.70 -18.53
CA TRP A 88 -2.25 7.04 -18.49
C TRP A 88 -2.05 8.56 -18.60
N GLN A 89 -1.38 9.16 -17.61
CA GLN A 89 -1.06 10.59 -17.58
C GLN A 89 0.44 10.84 -17.31
N GLY A 90 1.26 9.81 -17.50
CA GLY A 90 2.67 9.80 -17.09
C GLY A 90 2.93 8.92 -15.88
N GLU A 91 4.19 8.55 -15.72
CA GLU A 91 4.68 7.62 -14.70
C GLU A 91 4.45 8.15 -13.27
N GLU A 92 4.82 9.41 -13.04
CA GLU A 92 4.71 10.05 -11.72
C GLU A 92 3.26 10.14 -11.23
N SER A 93 2.30 10.16 -12.15
CA SER A 93 0.86 10.24 -11.88
C SER A 93 0.21 8.87 -11.72
N THR A 94 0.98 7.78 -11.72
CA THR A 94 0.42 6.45 -11.48
C THR A 94 0.15 6.27 -9.98
N ARG A 95 -1.11 5.98 -9.64
CA ARG A 95 -1.53 5.64 -8.28
C ARG A 95 -0.58 4.73 -7.49
N PRO A 96 -0.06 3.60 -8.03
CA PRO A 96 0.94 2.78 -7.33
C PRO A 96 2.19 3.57 -6.91
N PHE A 97 2.73 4.43 -7.78
CA PHE A 97 3.93 5.19 -7.47
C PHE A 97 3.62 6.34 -6.51
N GLU A 98 2.50 7.03 -6.67
CA GLU A 98 2.05 8.06 -5.73
C GLU A 98 1.86 7.49 -4.31
N GLU A 99 1.13 6.38 -4.17
CA GLU A 99 0.86 5.72 -2.88
C GLU A 99 2.17 5.20 -2.27
N TRP A 100 3.04 4.57 -3.06
CA TRP A 100 4.33 4.07 -2.58
C TRP A 100 5.21 5.23 -2.07
N GLN A 101 5.36 6.31 -2.84
CA GLN A 101 6.19 7.44 -2.46
C GLN A 101 5.65 8.17 -1.22
N LEU A 102 4.33 8.38 -1.14
CA LEU A 102 3.69 8.97 0.03
C LEU A 102 3.95 8.10 1.26
N THR A 103 3.66 6.80 1.17
CA THR A 103 3.80 5.86 2.29
C THR A 103 5.26 5.74 2.71
N TYR A 104 6.20 5.75 1.77
CA TYR A 104 7.64 5.68 2.03
C TYR A 104 8.10 6.90 2.84
N ARG A 105 7.64 8.09 2.47
CA ARG A 105 7.93 9.34 3.21
C ARG A 105 7.35 9.32 4.61
N LEU A 106 6.09 8.90 4.77
CA LEU A 106 5.43 8.81 6.07
C LEU A 106 6.12 7.79 6.97
N HIS A 107 6.50 6.63 6.42
CA HIS A 107 7.27 5.63 7.14
C HIS A 107 8.63 6.19 7.58
N ARG A 108 9.36 6.88 6.71
CA ARG A 108 10.65 7.52 7.07
C ARG A 108 10.52 8.63 8.11
N ALA A 109 9.36 9.29 8.17
CA ALA A 109 9.04 10.26 9.22
C ALA A 109 8.60 9.59 10.54
N GLY A 110 8.64 8.25 10.63
CA GLY A 110 8.31 7.49 11.83
C GLY A 110 6.81 7.39 12.12
N LEU A 111 5.95 7.68 11.13
CA LEU A 111 4.50 7.47 11.28
C LEU A 111 4.15 5.99 11.18
N PRO A 112 3.09 5.54 11.89
CA PRO A 112 2.65 4.15 11.90
C PRO A 112 1.87 3.80 10.62
N VAL A 113 2.57 3.76 9.49
CA VAL A 113 2.04 3.27 8.20
C VAL A 113 2.73 1.96 7.82
N PRO A 114 2.08 1.08 7.05
CA PRO A 114 2.74 -0.10 6.49
C PRO A 114 3.97 0.31 5.69
N ALA A 115 5.11 -0.33 5.91
CA ALA A 115 6.29 -0.04 5.11
C ALA A 115 6.05 -0.46 3.65
N PRO A 116 6.26 0.42 2.66
CA PRO A 116 6.11 0.04 1.27
C PRO A 116 7.38 -0.66 0.79
N LEU A 117 7.22 -1.86 0.21
CA LEU A 117 8.34 -2.63 -0.35
C LEU A 117 8.55 -2.27 -1.80
N ALA A 118 7.48 -2.36 -2.59
CA ALA A 118 7.55 -2.24 -4.03
C ALA A 118 6.21 -1.79 -4.61
N ALA A 119 6.26 -1.11 -5.75
CA ALA A 119 5.12 -0.75 -6.55
C ALA A 119 5.44 -0.93 -8.03
N ARG A 120 4.42 -1.20 -8.83
CA ARG A 120 4.53 -1.37 -10.27
C ARG A 120 3.34 -0.75 -10.96
N TYR A 121 3.57 -0.25 -12.17
CA TYR A 121 2.53 -0.12 -13.17
C TYR A 121 2.90 -0.88 -14.46
N ARG A 122 1.87 -1.28 -15.21
CA ARG A 122 1.99 -1.69 -16.62
C ARG A 122 1.01 -0.89 -17.45
N HIS A 123 1.50 -0.15 -18.42
CA HIS A 123 0.72 0.62 -19.37
C HIS A 123 0.52 -0.14 -20.68
N HIS A 124 -0.67 0.01 -21.24
CA HIS A 124 -1.09 -0.51 -22.53
C HIS A 124 -1.91 0.58 -23.23
N GLY A 125 -1.31 1.21 -24.25
CA GLY A 125 -1.90 2.35 -24.94
C GLY A 125 -2.21 3.50 -23.98
N LEU A 126 -3.47 3.93 -23.94
CA LEU A 126 -3.94 5.05 -23.11
C LEU A 126 -4.27 4.66 -21.66
N THR A 127 -3.99 3.42 -21.26
CA THR A 127 -4.36 2.93 -19.92
C THR A 127 -3.23 2.21 -19.20
N TYR A 128 -3.35 2.06 -17.87
CA TYR A 128 -2.42 1.28 -17.06
C TYR A 128 -3.12 0.45 -15.98
N THR A 129 -2.48 -0.63 -15.55
CA THR A 129 -2.80 -1.43 -14.34
C THR A 129 -1.66 -1.27 -13.33
N GLY A 130 -1.92 -1.53 -12.06
CA GLY A 130 -0.90 -1.33 -11.03
C GLY A 130 -1.01 -2.26 -9.84
N ASP A 131 0.12 -2.46 -9.19
CA ASP A 131 0.29 -3.34 -8.03
C ASP A 131 1.13 -2.61 -6.97
N ILE A 132 0.88 -2.91 -5.69
CA ILE A 132 1.71 -2.46 -4.57
C ILE A 132 1.92 -3.60 -3.57
N ILE A 133 3.12 -3.67 -3.02
CA ILE A 133 3.55 -4.62 -1.99
C ILE A 133 3.94 -3.81 -0.76
N THR A 134 3.33 -4.11 0.38
CA THR A 134 3.66 -3.52 1.68
C THR A 134 3.98 -4.60 2.70
N GLU A 135 4.66 -4.25 3.79
CA GLU A 135 4.73 -5.11 4.96
C GLU A 135 3.32 -5.29 5.53
N ARG A 136 3.04 -6.48 6.05
CA ARG A 136 1.82 -6.71 6.82
C ARG A 136 2.04 -6.18 8.22
N VAL A 137 1.23 -5.22 8.63
CA VAL A 137 1.24 -4.71 10.00
C VAL A 137 0.47 -5.69 10.89
N PRO A 138 1.03 -6.12 12.03
CA PRO A 138 0.28 -6.88 13.02
C PRO A 138 -0.76 -5.94 13.65
N VAL A 139 -2.03 -6.27 13.49
CA VAL A 139 -3.16 -5.46 14.00
C VAL A 139 -4.16 -6.36 14.69
N VAL A 140 -4.75 -5.85 15.76
CA VAL A 140 -5.87 -6.49 16.48
C VAL A 140 -7.16 -6.34 15.67
N GLY A 141 -7.33 -5.21 14.99
CA GLY A 141 -8.48 -4.92 14.14
C GLY A 141 -8.61 -3.43 13.81
N SER A 142 -9.63 -3.10 13.04
CA SER A 142 -10.04 -1.70 12.85
C SER A 142 -10.66 -1.13 14.12
N LEU A 143 -10.61 0.19 14.29
CA LEU A 143 -11.28 0.91 15.38
C LEU A 143 -12.77 0.54 15.44
N SER A 144 -13.44 0.41 14.30
CA SER A 144 -14.83 -0.05 14.23
C SER A 144 -15.01 -1.48 14.76
N GLU A 145 -14.10 -2.41 14.44
CA GLU A 145 -14.15 -3.78 14.95
C GLU A 145 -13.96 -3.82 16.46
N CYS A 146 -12.96 -3.10 16.98
CA CYS A 146 -12.69 -3.06 18.41
C CYS A 146 -13.86 -2.44 19.19
N LEU A 147 -14.47 -1.37 18.68
CA LEU A 147 -15.64 -0.75 19.31
C LEU A 147 -16.87 -1.66 19.36
N ARG A 148 -16.98 -2.66 18.45
CA ARG A 148 -18.04 -3.69 18.55
C ARG A 148 -17.79 -4.68 19.69
N THR A 149 -16.54 -4.87 20.08
CA THR A 149 -16.17 -5.81 21.17
C THR A 149 -16.25 -5.16 22.55
N GLY A 150 -16.15 -3.84 22.65
CA GLY A 150 -16.27 -3.12 23.90
C GLY A 150 -15.80 -1.66 23.81
N ALA A 151 -15.99 -0.93 24.91
CA ALA A 151 -15.53 0.44 25.02
C ALA A 151 -13.99 0.50 25.06
N LEU A 152 -13.41 1.47 24.36
CA LEU A 152 -11.98 1.76 24.45
C LEU A 152 -11.67 2.64 25.66
N SER A 153 -10.48 2.45 26.22
CA SER A 153 -9.99 3.30 27.30
C SER A 153 -9.80 4.76 26.83
N LEU A 154 -9.87 5.71 27.77
CA LEU A 154 -9.55 7.11 27.49
C LEU A 154 -8.12 7.27 26.93
N LEU A 155 -7.17 6.48 27.42
CA LEU A 155 -5.78 6.50 26.94
C LEU A 155 -5.67 6.10 25.46
N THR A 156 -6.44 5.10 25.02
CA THR A 156 -6.50 4.67 23.62
C THR A 156 -7.01 5.80 22.73
N TRP A 157 -8.08 6.50 23.14
CA TRP A 157 -8.60 7.66 22.41
C TRP A 157 -7.59 8.79 22.28
N ILE A 158 -6.88 9.10 23.37
CA ILE A 158 -5.80 10.11 23.36
C ILE A 158 -4.69 9.68 22.39
N ALA A 159 -4.31 8.40 22.38
CA ALA A 159 -3.29 7.88 21.47
C ALA A 159 -3.71 7.99 20.00
N ILE A 160 -4.97 7.66 19.67
CA ILE A 160 -5.53 7.83 18.31
C ILE A 160 -5.48 9.31 17.89
N GLY A 161 -5.96 10.23 18.75
CA GLY A 161 -5.96 11.66 18.45
C GLY A 161 -4.54 12.22 18.24
N ARG A 162 -3.59 11.82 19.09
CA ARG A 162 -2.17 12.18 18.92
C ARG A 162 -1.58 11.60 17.64
N CYS A 163 -1.93 10.38 17.27
CA CYS A 163 -1.50 9.76 16.03
C CYS A 163 -1.99 10.57 14.82
N ILE A 164 -3.29 10.84 14.73
CA ILE A 164 -3.88 11.65 13.65
C ILE A 164 -3.21 13.03 13.56
N ARG A 165 -2.97 13.68 14.70
CA ARG A 165 -2.27 14.97 14.75
C ARG A 165 -0.89 14.91 14.10
N ARG A 166 -0.11 13.84 14.33
CA ARG A 166 1.22 13.67 13.72
C ARG A 166 1.17 13.59 12.19
N PHE A 167 0.10 13.03 11.61
CA PHE A 167 -0.10 13.05 10.15
C PHE A 167 -0.39 14.48 9.65
N HIS A 168 -1.25 15.21 10.38
CA HIS A 168 -1.58 16.60 10.05
C HIS A 168 -0.38 17.54 10.18
N ASP A 169 0.53 17.31 11.13
CA ASP A 169 1.75 18.10 11.29
C ASP A 169 2.70 17.94 10.07
N LEU A 170 2.59 16.84 9.31
CA LEU A 170 3.27 16.64 8.02
C LEU A 170 2.42 17.10 6.82
N GLY A 171 1.28 17.74 7.07
CA GLY A 171 0.32 18.21 6.08
C GLY A 171 -0.48 17.10 5.38
N VAL A 172 -0.44 15.87 5.89
CA VAL A 172 -1.21 14.76 5.30
C VAL A 172 -2.59 14.72 5.93
N CYS A 173 -3.60 15.10 5.15
CA CYS A 173 -5.00 14.95 5.50
C CYS A 173 -5.58 13.73 4.77
N HIS A 174 -5.94 12.68 5.52
CA HIS A 174 -6.51 11.47 4.93
C HIS A 174 -7.98 11.72 4.52
N ALA A 175 -8.25 11.79 3.22
CA ALA A 175 -9.57 12.14 2.68
C ALA A 175 -10.71 11.19 3.12
N ASP A 176 -10.39 9.94 3.44
CA ASP A 176 -11.34 8.92 3.90
C ASP A 176 -11.04 8.47 5.35
N LEU A 177 -10.67 9.41 6.23
CA LEU A 177 -10.36 9.06 7.62
C LEU A 177 -11.65 8.65 8.35
N ASN A 178 -11.81 7.34 8.59
CA ASN A 178 -12.98 6.78 9.25
C ASN A 178 -12.57 5.60 10.17
N ALA A 179 -13.49 5.11 11.00
CA ALA A 179 -13.22 4.06 11.97
C ALA A 179 -12.84 2.68 11.36
N HIS A 180 -13.09 2.46 10.07
CA HIS A 180 -12.62 1.26 9.37
C HIS A 180 -11.17 1.40 8.89
N ASN A 181 -10.70 2.63 8.69
CA ASN A 181 -9.35 2.95 8.20
C ASN A 181 -8.34 3.28 9.31
N VAL A 182 -8.77 3.32 10.57
CA VAL A 182 -7.89 3.39 11.75
C VAL A 182 -7.69 1.97 12.27
N LEU A 183 -6.45 1.47 12.23
CA LEU A 183 -6.10 0.15 12.74
C LEU A 183 -5.47 0.26 14.12
N LEU A 184 -5.84 -0.66 15.02
CA LEU A 184 -5.26 -0.79 16.35
C LEU A 184 -4.32 -2.00 16.39
N SER A 185 -3.18 -1.82 17.05
CA SER A 185 -2.14 -2.84 17.29
C SER A 185 -1.99 -3.10 18.78
#